data_AF-A0A4Y2G309-F1
#
_entry.id   AF-A0A4Y2G309-F1
#
_cell.length_a   1.000
_cell.length_b   1.000
_cell.length_c   1.000
_cell.angle_alpha   90.00
_cell.angle_beta   90.00
_cell.angle_gamma   90.00
#
_symmetry.space_group_name_H-M   'P 1'
#
loop_
_entity.id
_entity.type
_entity.pdbx_description
1 polymer ?
#
loop_
_entity_poly.entity_id
_entity_poly.type
_entity_poly.pdbx_seq_one_letter_code
_entity_poly.pdbx_strand_id
1 'polypeptide(L)'
;MASAVLDFEGFQLFPGRFVVKELAVCAVNDDTFCGRWLFKLPHSYESLDRKKQNTYSWITKFLHHIEWDVGELPYDTFRCVLTVIFETFPYIYVKGLEKKEIFRVFNWA
;
A
#
# COMPACT_ATOMS: atom_id res chain seq x y z
N MET A 1 2.86 15.04 20.26
CA MET A 1 1.77 14.81 19.29
C MET A 1 1.96 13.43 18.71
N ALA A 2 0.89 12.66 18.54
CA ALA A 2 0.99 11.32 17.93
C ALA A 2 1.43 11.46 16.48
N SER A 3 2.40 10.65 16.07
CA SER A 3 2.92 10.65 14.71
C SER A 3 3.35 9.25 14.31
N ALA A 4 3.26 8.96 13.02
CA ALA A 4 3.65 7.67 12.47
C ALA A 4 4.44 7.83 11.17
N VAL A 5 5.28 6.84 10.90
CA VAL A 5 5.86 6.59 9.58
C VAL A 5 4.96 5.60 8.87
N LEU A 6 4.61 5.90 7.62
CA LEU A 6 3.79 5.04 6.76
C LEU A 6 4.60 4.69 5.51
N ASP A 7 4.58 3.41 5.16
CA ASP A 7 5.18 2.91 3.92
C ASP A 7 4.27 1.88 3.26
N PHE A 8 4.42 1.70 1.95
CA PHE A 8 3.64 0.74 1.20
C PHE A 8 4.39 0.19 0.00
N GLU A 9 4.05 -1.04 -0.37
CA GLU A 9 4.52 -1.69 -1.59
C GLU A 9 3.32 -2.14 -2.42
N GLY A 10 3.51 -2.30 -3.73
CA GLY A 10 2.45 -2.72 -4.64
C GLY A 10 2.78 -2.48 -6.09
N PHE A 11 1.73 -2.30 -6.91
CA PHE A 11 1.87 -2.30 -8.35
C PHE A 11 1.28 -1.04 -8.97
N GLN A 12 2.00 -0.46 -9.93
CA GLN A 12 1.46 0.61 -10.75
C GLN A 12 0.54 0.02 -11.83
N LEU A 13 -0.75 0.39 -11.80
CA LEU A 13 -1.73 -0.06 -12.79
C LEU A 13 -1.65 0.77 -14.07
N PHE A 14 -1.61 2.10 -13.89
CA PHE A 14 -1.48 3.11 -14.94
C PHE A 14 -0.76 4.34 -14.36
N PRO A 15 -0.27 5.28 -15.17
CA PRO A 15 0.28 6.54 -14.66
C PRO A 15 -0.72 7.22 -13.70
N GLY A 16 -0.28 7.51 -12.47
CA GLY A 16 -1.12 8.10 -11.42
C GLY A 16 -2.09 7.14 -10.69
N ARG A 17 -2.18 5.86 -11.07
CA ARG A 17 -3.01 4.86 -10.40
C ARG A 17 -2.17 3.69 -9.89
N PHE A 18 -2.06 3.61 -8.57
CA PHE A 18 -1.30 2.60 -7.86
C PHE A 18 -2.25 1.68 -7.08
N VAL A 19 -1.97 0.38 -7.06
CA VAL A 19 -2.66 -0.56 -6.18
C VAL A 19 -1.69 -0.98 -5.08
N VAL A 20 -2.06 -0.65 -3.84
CA VAL A 20 -1.29 -1.01 -2.65
C VAL A 20 -1.45 -2.51 -2.39
N LYS A 21 -0.35 -3.22 -2.18
CA LYS A 21 -0.34 -4.64 -1.85
C LYS A 21 -0.02 -4.87 -0.39
N GLU A 22 0.96 -4.13 0.12
CA GLU A 22 1.35 -4.11 1.52
C GLU A 22 1.30 -2.68 2.03
N LEU A 23 0.75 -2.49 3.24
CA LEU A 23 0.80 -1.23 3.97
C LEU A 23 1.45 -1.49 5.33
N ALA A 24 2.42 -0.67 5.70
CA ALA A 24 3.10 -0.74 7.00
C ALA A 24 3.05 0.62 7.68
N VAL A 25 2.74 0.62 8.98
CA VAL A 25 2.74 1.81 9.85
C VAL A 25 3.56 1.54 11.09
N CYS A 26 4.31 2.54 11.54
CA CYS A 26 5.07 2.51 12.78
C CYS A 26 4.95 3.86 13.49
N ALA A 27 4.50 3.88 14.74
CA ALA A 27 4.43 5.12 15.53
C ALA A 27 5.85 5.60 15.90
N VAL A 28 6.09 6.91 15.85
CA VAL A 28 7.43 7.52 16.01
C VAL A 28 7.83 7.66 17.48
N ASN A 29 6.87 7.90 18.36
CA ASN A 29 7.10 8.20 19.78
C ASN A 29 6.47 7.16 20.72
N ASP A 30 5.93 6.09 20.14
CA ASP A 30 5.31 4.99 20.86
C ASP A 30 5.78 3.69 20.19
N ASP A 31 6.81 3.07 20.77
CA ASP A 31 7.44 1.86 20.21
C ASP A 31 6.49 0.65 20.19
N THR A 32 5.26 0.79 20.71
CA THR A 32 4.31 -0.33 20.82
C THR A 32 3.35 -0.43 19.63
N PHE A 33 3.11 0.65 18.89
CA PHE A 33 2.18 0.61 17.75
C PHE A 33 2.90 0.45 16.41
N CYS A 34 2.89 -0.80 15.92
CA CYS A 34 3.28 -1.15 14.55
C CYS A 34 2.18 -2.01 13.92
N GLY A 35 1.83 -1.70 12.67
CA GLY A 35 0.84 -2.46 11.91
C GLY A 35 1.36 -2.79 10.52
N ARG A 36 1.01 -3.98 10.03
CA ARG A 36 1.31 -4.40 8.67
C ARG A 36 0.11 -5.14 8.11
N TRP A 37 -0.32 -4.76 6.91
CA TRP A 37 -1.49 -5.34 6.26
C TRP A 37 -1.14 -5.76 4.84
N LEU A 38 -1.52 -6.99 4.49
CA LEU A 38 -1.41 -7.53 3.14
C LEU A 38 -2.80 -7.68 2.53
N PHE A 39 -3.01 -7.00 1.40
CA PHE A 39 -4.29 -6.97 0.72
C PHE A 39 -4.31 -7.93 -0.48
N LYS A 40 -5.40 -8.70 -0.61
CA LYS A 40 -5.75 -9.41 -1.84
C LYS A 40 -6.07 -8.39 -2.91
N LEU A 41 -5.59 -8.60 -4.13
CA LEU A 41 -5.85 -7.67 -5.22
C LEU A 41 -7.27 -7.88 -5.78
N PRO A 42 -7.92 -6.81 -6.27
CA PRO A 42 -9.32 -6.86 -6.71
C PRO A 42 -9.53 -7.60 -8.04
N HIS A 43 -8.44 -7.99 -8.72
CA HIS A 43 -8.47 -8.63 -10.03
C HIS A 43 -7.52 -9.82 -10.05
N SER A 44 -7.87 -10.86 -10.81
CA SER A 44 -6.99 -12.03 -10.98
C SER A 44 -5.77 -11.66 -11.84
N TYR A 45 -4.65 -12.35 -11.65
CA TYR A 45 -3.42 -12.10 -12.40
C TYR A 45 -3.61 -12.33 -13.91
N GLU A 46 -4.43 -13.31 -14.28
CA GLU A 46 -4.72 -13.68 -15.67
C GLU A 46 -5.52 -12.60 -16.42
N SER A 47 -6.23 -11.74 -15.68
CA SER A 47 -6.98 -10.62 -16.27
C SER A 47 -6.08 -9.48 -16.77
N LEU A 48 -4.81 -9.48 -16.37
CA LEU A 48 -3.84 -8.46 -16.77
C LEU A 48 -3.33 -8.70 -18.19
N ASP A 49 -2.98 -7.62 -18.90
CA ASP A 49 -2.27 -7.75 -20.16
C ASP A 49 -0.85 -8.34 -19.97
N ARG A 50 -0.31 -8.97 -21.01
CA ARG A 50 0.97 -9.68 -20.95
C ARG A 50 2.14 -8.77 -20.56
N LYS A 51 2.08 -7.48 -20.90
CA LYS A 51 3.12 -6.52 -20.53
C LYS A 51 3.11 -6.28 -19.02
N LYS A 52 1.93 -6.07 -18.43
CA LYS A 52 1.75 -5.96 -16.97
C LYS A 52 2.15 -7.23 -16.24
N GLN A 53 1.76 -8.41 -16.74
CA GLN A 53 2.19 -9.68 -16.15
C GLN A 53 3.72 -9.77 -16.08
N ASN A 54 4.43 -9.49 -17.18
CA ASN A 54 5.89 -9.51 -17.19
C ASN A 54 6.49 -8.50 -16.20
N THR A 55 5.95 -7.27 -16.16
CA THR A 55 6.40 -6.24 -15.21
C THR A 55 6.17 -6.67 -13.77
N TYR A 56 4.98 -7.16 -13.42
CA TYR A 56 4.64 -7.53 -12.04
C TYR A 56 5.36 -8.79 -11.60
N SER A 57 5.60 -9.74 -12.51
CA SER A 57 6.46 -10.90 -12.25
C SER A 57 7.89 -10.47 -11.92
N TRP A 58 8.43 -9.49 -12.66
CA TRP A 58 9.76 -8.93 -12.38
C TRP A 58 9.80 -8.22 -11.02
N ILE A 59 8.81 -7.35 -10.73
CA ILE A 59 8.72 -6.63 -9.45
C ILE A 59 8.59 -7.62 -8.29
N THR A 60 7.74 -8.64 -8.42
CA THR A 60 7.59 -9.69 -7.42
C THR A 60 8.92 -10.41 -7.21
N LYS A 61 9.62 -10.78 -8.28
CA LYS A 61 10.85 -11.56 -8.17
C LYS A 61 12.04 -10.76 -7.62
N PHE A 62 12.11 -9.46 -7.87
CA PHE A 62 13.34 -8.67 -7.65
C PHE A 62 13.18 -7.44 -6.76
N LEU A 63 11.96 -7.02 -6.40
CA LEU A 63 11.73 -5.84 -5.58
C LEU A 63 11.16 -6.19 -4.20
N HIS A 64 9.88 -6.56 -4.14
CA HIS A 64 9.18 -6.70 -2.85
C HIS A 64 8.87 -8.15 -2.47
N HIS A 65 9.02 -9.14 -3.36
CA HIS A 65 8.79 -10.57 -3.05
C HIS A 65 7.36 -10.90 -2.56
N ILE A 66 6.37 -10.12 -3.00
CA ILE A 66 4.96 -10.31 -2.65
C ILE A 66 4.22 -10.77 -3.89
N GLU A 67 3.71 -11.99 -3.86
CA GLU A 67 2.96 -12.55 -4.99
C GLU A 67 1.61 -11.85 -5.19
N TRP A 68 1.12 -11.85 -6.43
CA TRP A 68 -0.14 -11.19 -6.81
C TRP A 68 -1.35 -11.71 -6.02
N ASP A 69 -1.43 -13.02 -5.81
CA ASP A 69 -2.58 -13.69 -5.18
C ASP A 69 -2.48 -13.81 -3.65
N VAL A 70 -1.33 -13.45 -3.06
CA VAL A 70 -1.10 -13.51 -1.62
C VAL A 70 -1.76 -12.34 -0.91
N GLY A 71 -2.45 -12.56 0.19
CA GLY A 71 -3.02 -11.49 1.01
C GLY A 71 -4.09 -12.01 1.94
N GLU A 72 -4.26 -11.36 3.08
CA GLU A 72 -5.20 -11.79 4.11
C GLU A 72 -6.50 -10.98 4.01
N LEU A 73 -6.38 -9.70 3.70
CA LEU A 73 -7.49 -8.77 3.69
C LEU A 73 -8.05 -8.54 2.29
N PRO A 74 -9.37 -8.55 2.11
CA PRO A 74 -10.02 -8.04 0.90
C PRO A 74 -9.64 -6.58 0.61
N TYR A 75 -9.48 -6.19 -0.67
CA TYR A 75 -8.99 -4.85 -1.04
C TYR A 75 -9.91 -3.70 -0.62
N ASP A 76 -11.21 -3.96 -0.52
CA ASP A 76 -12.23 -3.01 -0.05
C ASP A 76 -11.99 -2.58 1.41
N THR A 77 -11.26 -3.35 2.21
CA THR A 77 -10.86 -2.97 3.58
C THR A 77 -9.75 -1.93 3.63
N PHE A 78 -9.01 -1.72 2.54
CA PHE A 78 -7.86 -0.81 2.49
C PHE A 78 -8.22 0.62 2.93
N ARG A 79 -9.38 1.11 2.48
CA ARG A 79 -9.86 2.45 2.86
C ARG A 79 -10.12 2.55 4.36
N CYS A 80 -10.77 1.56 4.95
CA CYS A 80 -11.02 1.54 6.39
C CYS A 80 -9.72 1.55 7.20
N VAL A 81 -8.72 0.77 6.78
CA VAL A 81 -7.40 0.77 7.43
C VAL A 81 -6.74 2.15 7.35
N LEU A 82 -6.74 2.78 6.18
CA LEU A 82 -6.18 4.14 6.02
C LEU A 82 -6.91 5.17 6.87
N THR A 83 -8.24 5.15 6.89
CA THR A 83 -9.04 6.08 7.70
C THR A 83 -8.66 5.97 9.17
N VAL A 84 -8.58 4.75 9.73
CA VAL A 84 -8.19 4.55 11.13
C VAL A 84 -6.79 5.08 11.40
N ILE A 85 -5.83 4.84 10.50
CA ILE A 85 -4.46 5.37 10.63
C ILE A 85 -4.47 6.90 10.62
N PHE A 86 -5.19 7.53 9.69
CA PHE A 86 -5.22 8.99 9.52
C PHE A 86 -5.94 9.70 10.66
N GLU A 87 -6.96 9.07 11.24
CA GLU A 87 -7.65 9.57 12.44
C GLU A 87 -6.78 9.41 13.70
N THR A 88 -5.98 8.35 13.78
CA THR A 88 -5.11 8.07 14.93
C THR A 88 -3.86 8.96 14.94
N PHE A 89 -3.26 9.21 13.77
CA PHE A 89 -1.99 9.91 13.64
C PHE A 89 -2.16 11.24 12.91
N PRO A 90 -2.20 12.39 13.62
CA PRO A 90 -2.31 13.71 12.98
C PRO A 90 -1.10 14.09 12.13
N TYR A 91 0.05 13.45 12.35
CA TYR A 91 1.26 13.65 11.56
C TYR A 91 1.77 12.33 11.00
N ILE A 92 1.80 12.22 9.67
CA ILE A 92 2.26 11.04 8.97
C ILE A 92 3.47 11.40 8.11
N TYR A 93 4.55 10.67 8.34
CA TYR A 93 5.78 10.75 7.58
C TYR A 93 5.80 9.65 6.53
N VAL A 94 6.12 10.01 5.30
CA VAL A 94 6.24 9.07 4.18
C VAL A 94 7.55 9.36 3.47
N LYS A 95 8.26 8.31 3.06
CA LYS A 95 9.51 8.46 2.34
C LYS A 95 9.26 8.69 0.85
N GLY A 96 9.65 9.86 0.35
CA GLY A 96 9.61 10.21 -1.07
C GLY A 96 8.35 10.95 -1.51
N LEU A 97 8.51 11.83 -2.52
CA LEU A 97 7.44 12.68 -3.03
C LEU A 97 6.33 11.85 -3.71
N GLU A 98 6.70 10.84 -4.49
CA GLU A 98 5.73 9.98 -5.20
C GLU A 98 4.77 9.27 -4.23
N LYS A 99 5.31 8.59 -3.21
CA LYS A 99 4.48 7.91 -2.20
C LYS A 99 3.56 8.88 -1.46
N LYS A 100 4.05 10.10 -1.16
CA LYS A 100 3.23 11.16 -0.55
C LYS A 100 2.07 11.59 -1.45
N GLU A 101 2.30 11.78 -2.75
CA GLU A 101 1.23 12.16 -3.68
C GLU A 101 0.22 11.03 -3.87
N ILE A 102 0.66 9.76 -3.91
CA ILE A 102 -0.24 8.59 -3.96
C ILE A 102 -1.17 8.57 -2.74
N PHE A 103 -0.66 8.78 -1.52
CA PHE A 103 -1.49 8.85 -0.32
C PHE A 103 -2.46 10.03 -0.31
N ARG A 104 -2.06 11.18 -0.87
CA ARG A 104 -2.99 12.31 -1.01
C ARG A 104 -4.19 11.93 -1.85
N VAL A 105 -4.01 11.20 -2.95
CA VAL A 105 -5.14 10.76 -3.79
C VAL A 105 -6.09 9.85 -3.00
N PHE A 106 -5.58 8.99 -2.12
CA PHE A 106 -6.42 8.11 -1.30
C PHE A 106 -7.19 8.84 -0.19
N ASN A 107 -6.76 10.04 0.21
CA ASN A 107 -7.41 10.82 1.26
C ASN A 107 -8.65 11.61 0.78
N TRP A 108 -8.91 11.69 -0.53
CA TRP A 108 -9.95 12.56 -1.12
C TRP A 108 -10.94 11.84 -2.05
N ALA A 109 -10.94 10.51 -2.12
CA ALA A 109 -11.83 9.71 -2.99
C ALA A 109 -12.46 8.52 -2.26
#